data_AF-A0AAE0QEB2-F1
#
_entry.id   AF-A0AAE0QEB2-F1
#
_cell.length_a   1.000
_cell.length_b   1.000
_cell.length_c   1.000
_cell.angle_alpha   90.00
_cell.angle_beta   90.00
_cell.angle_gamma   90.00
#
_symmetry.space_group_name_H-M   'P 1'
#
loop_
_entity.id
_entity.type
_entity.pdbx_description
1 polymer ?
#
loop_
_entity_poly.entity_id
_entity_poly.type
_entity_poly.pdbx_seq_one_letter_code
_entity_poly.pdbx_strand_id
1 'polypeptide(L)'
;MSGVEQDPTRVIQDSLYKTTDNLPRSEAPRKISPRGVKMITRTVSKNPRTTRGDLVNDLQRAGTKVTKATISNTLRRQGLKSCSARRVPLLKPVHVRARLKFAREHLDDPEEDWENVTCEKRPALFVVFCVLAGIKVLFLVVCRCVLYFVSLCVGVCCVLCYVLVVCIEVVSCICVWLYMKCNVVAERSRNGTHDVLQSGFRDD
;
A
#
# COMPACT_ATOMS: atom_id res chain seq x y z
N MET A 1 34.54 -35.34 -8.55
CA MET A 1 33.07 -35.30 -8.76
C MET A 1 32.47 -35.11 -7.38
N SER A 2 32.06 -33.92 -6.96
CA SER A 2 30.94 -33.12 -7.48
C SER A 2 31.23 -31.62 -7.38
N GLY A 3 31.12 -30.90 -8.49
CA GLY A 3 31.12 -29.45 -8.51
C GLY A 3 29.78 -28.93 -7.98
N VAL A 4 29.82 -27.95 -7.08
CA VAL A 4 28.63 -27.18 -6.71
C VAL A 4 28.44 -26.11 -7.78
N GLU A 5 27.51 -26.37 -8.69
CA GLU A 5 27.05 -25.42 -9.69
C GLU A 5 26.46 -24.20 -8.98
N GLN A 6 27.10 -23.04 -9.15
CA GLN A 6 26.59 -21.78 -8.62
C GLN A 6 25.62 -21.18 -9.64
N ASP A 7 24.38 -20.98 -9.19
CA ASP A 7 23.25 -20.39 -9.92
C ASP A 7 23.61 -19.02 -10.55
N PRO A 8 23.42 -18.84 -11.88
CA PRO A 8 23.92 -17.67 -12.61
C PRO A 8 23.08 -16.39 -12.46
N THR A 9 22.05 -16.35 -11.62
CA THR A 9 21.09 -15.22 -11.62
C THR A 9 21.41 -14.04 -10.69
N ARG A 10 22.59 -13.97 -10.06
CA ARG A 10 22.90 -12.92 -9.05
C ARG A 10 23.89 -11.83 -9.50
N VAL A 11 23.89 -11.43 -10.76
CA VAL A 11 24.59 -10.21 -11.20
C VAL A 11 23.69 -9.42 -12.14
N ILE A 12 22.99 -8.40 -11.63
CA ILE A 12 22.37 -7.38 -12.46
C ILE A 12 23.50 -6.48 -12.95
N GLN A 13 23.79 -6.49 -14.25
CA GLN A 13 24.75 -5.60 -14.90
C GLN A 13 24.03 -4.35 -15.41
N ASP A 14 24.25 -3.20 -14.77
CA ASP A 14 23.89 -1.90 -15.36
C ASP A 14 25.04 -1.46 -16.29
N SER A 15 24.76 -1.40 -17.59
CA SER A 15 25.78 -1.43 -18.65
C SER A 15 26.22 -0.06 -19.21
N LEU A 16 26.11 1.03 -18.45
CA LEU A 16 26.47 2.38 -18.95
C LEU A 16 27.64 3.06 -18.21
N TYR A 17 28.05 2.53 -17.07
CA TYR A 17 29.27 2.93 -16.38
C TYR A 17 29.69 1.71 -15.54
N LYS A 18 30.95 1.28 -15.61
CA LYS A 18 31.44 0.09 -14.89
C LYS A 18 31.56 0.38 -13.38
N THR A 19 30.46 0.68 -12.71
CA THR A 19 30.38 0.67 -11.25
C THR A 19 29.78 -0.67 -10.87
N THR A 20 30.62 -1.54 -10.33
CA THR A 20 30.14 -2.67 -9.54
C THR A 20 29.58 -2.12 -8.23
N ASP A 21 28.26 -2.04 -8.12
CA ASP A 21 27.62 -1.69 -6.86
C ASP A 21 27.95 -2.77 -5.81
N ASN A 22 28.72 -2.38 -4.80
CA ASN A 22 29.03 -3.25 -3.69
C ASN A 22 27.74 -3.53 -2.90
N LEU A 23 27.50 -4.81 -2.61
CA LEU A 23 26.42 -5.19 -1.70
C LEU A 23 26.58 -4.45 -0.36
N PRO A 24 25.48 -4.03 0.27
CA PRO A 24 25.53 -3.40 1.58
C PRO A 24 26.20 -4.37 2.57
N ARG A 25 27.05 -3.81 3.43
CA ARG A 25 27.77 -4.58 4.45
C ARG A 25 26.79 -5.29 5.38
N SER A 26 27.05 -6.56 5.71
CA SER A 26 26.29 -7.31 6.70
C SER A 26 26.23 -6.55 8.03
N GLU A 27 25.02 -6.33 8.55
CA GLU A 27 24.82 -5.67 9.85
C GLU A 27 25.25 -6.57 11.00
N ALA A 28 25.71 -5.94 12.09
CA ALA A 28 25.97 -6.65 13.34
C ALA A 28 24.68 -7.24 13.93
N PRO A 29 24.74 -8.45 14.53
CA PRO A 29 23.57 -9.05 15.16
C PRO A 29 23.05 -8.19 16.30
N ARG A 30 21.71 -8.15 16.43
CA ARG A 30 21.03 -7.31 17.42
C ARG A 30 20.94 -8.02 18.76
N LYS A 31 21.09 -7.26 19.84
CA LYS A 31 21.00 -7.79 21.22
C LYS A 31 19.60 -8.25 21.62
N ILE A 32 18.55 -7.67 21.03
CA ILE A 32 17.16 -8.04 21.27
C ILE A 32 16.70 -8.94 20.13
N SER A 33 16.16 -10.10 20.49
CA SER A 33 15.60 -11.05 19.51
C SER A 33 14.33 -10.49 18.85
N PRO A 34 13.95 -10.96 17.65
CA PRO A 34 12.70 -10.57 17.01
C PRO A 34 11.46 -10.82 17.89
N ARG A 35 11.48 -11.89 18.71
CA ARG A 35 10.43 -12.15 19.72
C ARG A 35 10.40 -11.08 20.80
N GLY A 36 11.57 -10.67 21.31
CA GLY A 36 11.68 -9.59 22.31
C GLY A 36 11.13 -8.27 21.79
N VAL A 37 11.42 -7.92 20.53
CA VAL A 37 10.85 -6.72 19.88
C VAL A 37 9.33 -6.80 19.81
N LYS A 38 8.76 -7.93 19.35
CA LYS A 38 7.30 -8.12 19.28
C LYS A 38 6.64 -8.01 20.65
N MET A 39 7.29 -8.54 21.70
CA MET A 39 6.79 -8.44 23.08
C MET A 39 6.74 -6.97 23.53
N ILE A 40 7.83 -6.22 23.36
CA ILE A 40 7.89 -4.79 23.69
C ILE A 40 6.80 -4.00 22.97
N THR A 41 6.65 -4.19 21.66
CA THR A 41 5.64 -3.48 20.86
C THR A 41 4.24 -3.77 21.37
N ARG A 42 3.91 -5.04 21.67
CA ARG A 42 2.61 -5.42 22.23
C ARG A 42 2.34 -4.80 23.59
N THR A 43 3.34 -4.78 24.49
CA THR A 43 3.20 -4.20 25.82
C THR A 43 2.95 -2.69 25.75
N VAL A 44 3.71 -1.97 24.92
CA VAL A 44 3.53 -0.51 24.73
C VAL A 44 2.20 -0.18 24.07
N SER A 45 1.75 -0.98 23.10
CA SER A 45 0.42 -0.79 22.48
C SER A 45 -0.73 -1.05 23.46
N LYS A 46 -0.60 -2.05 24.34
CA LYS A 46 -1.62 -2.35 25.35
C LYS A 46 -1.70 -1.28 26.45
N ASN A 47 -0.55 -0.81 26.90
CA ASN A 47 -0.46 0.24 27.91
C ASN A 47 0.61 1.27 27.51
N PRO A 48 0.21 2.41 26.92
CA PRO A 48 1.16 3.43 26.46
C PRO A 48 1.86 4.17 27.62
N ARG A 49 1.44 3.95 28.87
CA ARG A 49 2.09 4.51 30.07
C ARG A 49 3.25 3.67 30.57
N THR A 50 3.51 2.51 29.95
CA THR A 50 4.62 1.63 30.32
C THR A 50 5.95 2.36 30.18
N THR A 51 6.77 2.33 31.22
CA THR A 51 8.05 3.04 31.21
C THR A 51 9.15 2.20 30.56
N ARG A 52 10.24 2.86 30.16
CA ARG A 52 11.46 2.16 29.70
C ARG A 52 12.06 1.28 30.78
N GLY A 53 11.87 1.61 32.06
CA GLY A 53 12.35 0.80 33.18
C GLY A 53 11.60 -0.52 33.29
N ASP A 54 10.27 -0.46 33.16
CA ASP A 54 9.41 -1.65 33.18
C ASP A 54 9.79 -2.61 32.05
N LEU A 55 10.03 -2.07 30.85
CA LEU A 55 10.48 -2.86 29.70
C LEU A 55 11.86 -3.50 29.91
N VAL A 56 12.79 -2.87 30.65
CA VAL A 56 14.07 -3.49 31.01
C VAL A 56 13.82 -4.69 31.93
N ASN A 57 12.94 -4.55 32.93
CA ASN A 57 12.61 -5.61 33.87
C ASN A 57 11.95 -6.80 33.16
N ASP A 58 11.01 -6.53 32.25
CA ASP A 58 10.34 -7.57 31.45
C ASP A 58 11.33 -8.36 30.58
N LEU A 59 12.28 -7.66 29.94
CA LEU A 59 13.31 -8.29 29.12
C LEU A 59 14.33 -9.05 29.96
N GLN A 60 14.66 -8.55 31.14
CA GLN A 60 15.54 -9.23 32.09
C GLN A 60 14.89 -10.52 32.62
N ARG A 61 13.56 -10.51 32.85
CA ARG A 61 12.79 -11.71 33.19
C ARG A 61 12.79 -12.74 32.06
N ALA A 62 12.85 -12.29 30.81
CA ALA A 62 13.03 -13.13 29.64
C ALA A 62 14.50 -13.54 29.38
N GLY A 63 15.42 -13.24 30.30
CA GLY A 63 16.85 -13.61 30.21
C GLY A 63 17.70 -12.67 29.36
N THR A 64 17.17 -11.55 28.86
CA THR A 64 17.91 -10.60 28.01
C THR A 64 18.29 -9.33 28.79
N LYS A 65 19.58 -9.18 29.10
CA LYS A 65 20.10 -7.96 29.77
C LYS A 65 20.29 -6.81 28.77
N VAL A 66 19.42 -5.81 28.81
CA VAL A 66 19.44 -4.63 27.94
C VAL A 66 19.56 -3.33 28.71
N THR A 67 20.10 -2.29 28.06
CA THR A 67 20.12 -0.94 28.62
C THR A 67 18.90 -0.14 28.17
N LYS A 68 18.54 0.90 28.91
CA LYS A 68 17.43 1.82 28.55
C LYS A 68 17.63 2.44 27.16
N ALA A 69 18.87 2.70 26.76
CA ALA A 69 19.19 3.25 25.44
C ALA A 69 18.89 2.26 24.30
N THR A 70 19.19 0.98 24.48
CA THR A 70 18.86 -0.07 23.50
C THR A 70 17.34 -0.15 23.29
N ILE A 71 16.55 -0.06 24.36
CA ILE A 71 15.08 -0.04 24.27
C ILE A 71 14.61 1.22 23.54
N SER A 72 15.10 2.41 23.89
CA SER A 72 14.77 3.65 23.17
C SER A 72 15.05 3.53 21.66
N ASN A 73 16.20 2.98 21.27
CA ASN A 73 16.54 2.81 19.86
C ASN A 73 15.64 1.78 19.16
N THR A 74 15.26 0.72 19.87
CA THR A 74 14.33 -0.29 19.36
C THR A 74 12.94 0.31 19.14
N LEU A 75 12.42 1.08 20.10
CA LEU A 75 11.13 1.76 19.98
C LEU A 75 11.11 2.73 18.80
N ARG A 76 12.17 3.55 18.62
CA ARG A 76 12.29 4.45 17.47
C ARG A 76 12.31 3.72 16.14
N ARG A 77 13.02 2.59 16.04
CA ARG A 77 13.03 1.74 14.83
C ARG A 77 11.66 1.13 14.52
N GLN A 78 10.82 0.93 15.54
CA GLN A 78 9.43 0.50 15.37
C GLN A 78 8.47 1.67 15.07
N GLY A 79 8.96 2.90 14.95
CA GLY A 79 8.13 4.09 14.74
C GLY A 79 7.39 4.58 15.99
N LEU A 80 7.69 4.03 17.17
CA LEU A 80 7.05 4.42 18.42
C LEU A 80 7.78 5.64 19.01
N LYS A 81 7.05 6.75 19.10
CA LYS A 81 7.50 7.99 19.74
C LYS A 81 6.90 8.12 21.13
N SER A 82 7.66 8.70 22.06
CA SER A 82 7.12 9.13 23.35
C SER A 82 6.14 10.27 23.14
N CYS A 83 4.96 10.20 23.75
CA CYS A 83 3.97 11.26 23.75
C CYS A 83 3.51 11.56 25.18
N SER A 84 3.17 12.82 25.43
CA SER A 84 2.50 13.21 26.66
C SER A 84 0.99 13.09 26.49
N ALA A 85 0.31 12.57 27.51
CA ALA A 85 -1.14 12.51 27.51
C ALA A 85 -1.70 13.96 27.55
N ARG A 86 -2.64 14.27 26.65
CA ARG A 86 -3.30 15.58 26.64
C ARG A 86 -4.10 15.76 27.93
N ARG A 87 -3.95 16.91 28.60
CA ARG A 87 -4.77 17.28 29.75
C ARG A 87 -6.19 17.58 29.28
N VAL A 88 -7.12 16.68 29.55
CA VAL A 88 -8.53 16.83 29.21
C VAL A 88 -9.37 16.73 30.48
N PRO A 89 -10.45 17.52 30.62
CA PRO A 89 -11.37 17.36 31.75
C PRO A 89 -12.02 15.98 31.67
N LEU A 90 -12.10 15.31 32.82
CA LEU A 90 -12.78 14.01 32.90
C LEU A 90 -14.29 14.22 32.73
N LEU A 91 -14.85 13.71 31.63
CA LEU A 91 -16.28 13.82 31.35
C LEU A 91 -17.03 12.67 32.02
N LYS A 92 -18.09 13.02 32.75
CA LYS A 92 -19.06 12.03 33.23
C LYS A 92 -19.83 11.44 32.04
N PRO A 93 -20.29 10.19 32.12
CA PRO A 93 -21.02 9.53 31.02
C PRO A 93 -22.33 10.25 30.64
N VAL A 94 -22.93 11.02 31.55
CA VAL A 94 -24.09 11.88 31.26
C VAL A 94 -23.71 13.02 30.30
N HIS A 95 -22.57 13.67 30.54
CA HIS A 95 -22.09 14.77 29.69
C HIS A 95 -21.68 14.28 28.31
N VAL A 96 -21.10 13.08 28.21
CA VAL A 96 -20.77 12.46 26.92
C VAL A 96 -22.04 12.24 26.10
N ARG A 97 -23.10 11.67 26.71
CA ARG A 97 -24.39 11.45 26.05
C ARG A 97 -25.04 12.76 25.59
N ALA A 98 -25.08 13.77 26.46
CA ALA A 98 -25.64 15.08 26.11
C ALA A 98 -24.88 15.74 24.95
N ARG A 99 -23.54 15.73 24.99
CA ARG A 99 -22.70 16.27 23.91
C ARG A 99 -22.88 15.52 22.58
N LEU A 100 -23.01 14.19 22.62
CA LEU A 100 -23.27 13.39 21.43
C LEU A 100 -24.68 13.58 20.87
N LYS A 101 -25.68 13.82 21.73
CA LYS A 101 -27.04 14.16 21.31
C LYS A 101 -27.04 15.51 20.60
N PHE A 102 -26.49 16.53 21.24
CA PHE A 102 -26.33 17.87 20.68
C PHE A 102 -25.60 17.84 19.34
N ALA A 103 -24.44 17.17 19.28
CA ALA A 103 -23.66 17.08 18.05
C ALA A 103 -24.46 16.47 16.89
N ARG A 104 -25.24 15.41 17.14
CA ARG A 104 -26.06 14.76 16.11
C ARG A 104 -27.23 15.60 15.63
N GLU A 105 -27.90 16.30 16.54
CA GLU A 105 -29.03 17.18 16.22
C GLU A 105 -28.57 18.37 15.37
N HIS A 106 -27.34 18.85 15.57
CA HIS A 106 -26.79 20.04 14.91
C HIS A 106 -25.75 19.70 13.82
N LEU A 107 -25.79 18.48 13.23
CA LEU A 107 -24.86 18.10 12.17
C LEU A 107 -25.16 18.80 10.83
N ASP A 108 -26.46 19.01 10.57
CA ASP A 108 -27.01 19.46 9.29
C ASP A 108 -27.62 20.88 9.37
N ASP A 109 -27.37 21.60 10.47
CA ASP A 109 -27.90 22.95 10.66
C ASP A 109 -27.34 23.92 9.61
N PRO A 110 -28.19 24.81 9.04
CA PRO A 110 -27.79 25.78 8.04
C PRO A 110 -26.79 26.81 8.60
N GLU A 111 -25.97 27.40 7.73
CA GLU A 111 -24.90 28.34 8.10
C GLU A 111 -25.42 29.58 8.85
N GLU A 112 -26.65 30.01 8.55
CA GLU A 112 -27.33 31.14 9.19
C GLU A 112 -27.57 30.94 10.70
N ASP A 113 -27.78 29.70 11.14
CA ASP A 113 -27.91 29.38 12.56
C ASP A 113 -26.57 29.56 13.30
N TRP A 114 -25.45 29.36 12.61
CA TRP A 114 -24.10 29.52 13.18
C TRP A 114 -23.65 30.98 13.22
N GLU A 115 -24.11 31.83 12.30
CA GLU A 115 -23.83 33.28 12.29
C GLU A 115 -24.48 33.99 13.48
N ASN A 116 -25.63 33.50 13.94
CA ASN A 116 -26.36 34.05 15.08
C ASN A 116 -25.81 33.59 16.44
N VAL A 117 -24.93 32.59 16.49
CA VAL A 117 -24.24 32.17 17.73
C VAL A 117 -23.13 33.17 18.03
N THR A 118 -23.48 34.30 18.65
CA THR A 118 -22.50 35.26 19.18
C THR A 118 -21.69 34.59 20.29
N CYS A 119 -20.48 34.14 19.95
CA CYS A 119 -19.56 33.43 20.84
C CYS A 119 -18.89 34.40 21.84
N GLU A 120 -19.69 34.97 22.74
CA GLU A 120 -19.25 36.15 23.48
C GLU A 120 -18.22 35.86 24.57
N LYS A 121 -18.22 34.69 25.23
CA LYS A 121 -17.21 34.37 26.26
C LYS A 121 -16.92 32.88 26.39
N ARG A 122 -15.84 32.40 25.76
CA ARG A 122 -14.82 31.44 26.29
C ARG A 122 -14.00 30.78 25.15
N PRO A 123 -12.66 30.79 25.22
CA PRO A 123 -11.79 30.20 24.17
C PRO A 123 -11.91 28.67 24.02
N ALA A 124 -12.62 27.98 24.92
CA ALA A 124 -12.77 26.53 24.90
C ALA A 124 -13.70 26.02 23.80
N LEU A 125 -14.73 26.79 23.40
CA LEU A 125 -15.62 26.41 22.30
C LEU A 125 -14.98 26.70 20.93
N PHE A 126 -14.17 27.75 20.83
CA PHE A 126 -13.36 28.04 19.63
C PHE A 126 -12.44 26.87 19.26
N VAL A 127 -11.82 26.21 20.25
CA VAL A 127 -10.97 25.03 19.98
C VAL A 127 -11.80 23.83 19.53
N VAL A 128 -12.99 23.62 20.07
CA VAL A 128 -13.89 22.54 19.59
C VAL A 128 -14.38 22.83 18.18
N PHE A 129 -14.74 24.09 17.90
CA PHE A 129 -15.14 24.56 16.57
C PHE A 129 -14.01 24.40 15.55
N CYS A 130 -12.79 24.87 15.85
CA CYS A 130 -11.62 24.68 14.98
C CYS A 130 -11.25 23.21 14.78
N VAL A 131 -11.42 22.35 15.81
CA VAL A 131 -11.16 20.92 15.67
C VAL A 131 -12.22 20.24 14.82
N LEU A 132 -13.51 20.58 14.98
CA LEU A 132 -14.59 20.02 14.15
C LEU A 132 -14.52 20.53 12.71
N ALA A 133 -14.26 21.83 12.50
CA ALA A 133 -14.00 22.41 11.18
C ALA A 133 -12.75 21.79 10.53
N GLY A 134 -11.66 21.62 11.29
CA GLY A 134 -10.44 20.94 10.84
C GLY A 134 -10.66 19.47 10.50
N ILE A 135 -11.51 18.75 11.25
CA ILE A 135 -11.90 17.36 10.93
C ILE A 135 -12.78 17.31 9.68
N LYS A 136 -13.68 18.28 9.47
CA LYS A 136 -14.52 18.37 8.25
C LYS A 136 -13.66 18.67 7.02
N VAL A 137 -12.67 19.57 7.13
CA VAL A 137 -11.67 19.83 6.09
C VAL A 137 -10.79 18.62 5.83
N LEU A 138 -10.28 17.94 6.87
CA LEU A 138 -9.49 16.72 6.71
C LEU A 138 -10.31 15.58 6.09
N PHE A 139 -11.58 15.42 6.49
CA PHE A 139 -12.48 14.42 5.93
C PHE A 139 -12.80 14.73 4.48
N LEU A 140 -13.08 15.99 4.12
CA LEU A 140 -13.30 16.39 2.73
C LEU A 140 -12.04 16.23 1.88
N VAL A 141 -10.86 16.58 2.40
CA VAL A 141 -9.58 16.40 1.69
C VAL A 141 -9.27 14.91 1.53
N VAL A 142 -9.40 14.09 2.57
CA VAL A 142 -9.16 12.64 2.48
C VAL A 142 -10.20 11.97 1.59
N CYS A 143 -11.48 12.32 1.69
CA CYS A 143 -12.54 11.75 0.87
C CYS A 143 -12.38 12.15 -0.60
N ARG A 144 -12.02 13.41 -0.89
CA ARG A 144 -11.73 13.88 -2.24
C ARG A 144 -10.44 13.29 -2.79
N CYS A 145 -9.41 13.09 -1.98
CA CYS A 145 -8.18 12.38 -2.36
C CYS A 145 -8.43 10.89 -2.62
N VAL A 146 -9.24 10.22 -1.80
CA VAL A 146 -9.61 8.81 -1.99
C VAL A 146 -10.49 8.65 -3.21
N LEU A 147 -11.46 9.54 -3.45
CA LEU A 147 -12.25 9.55 -4.68
C LEU A 147 -11.41 9.85 -5.91
N TYR A 148 -10.44 10.77 -5.83
CA TYR A 148 -9.50 11.03 -6.92
C TYR A 148 -8.60 9.83 -7.17
N PHE A 149 -8.12 9.16 -6.12
CA PHE A 149 -7.31 7.95 -6.22
C PHE A 149 -8.11 6.76 -6.78
N VAL A 150 -9.36 6.57 -6.37
CA VAL A 150 -10.27 5.55 -6.91
C VAL A 150 -10.61 5.86 -8.36
N SER A 151 -10.88 7.12 -8.74
CA SER A 151 -11.05 7.52 -10.15
C SER A 151 -9.78 7.32 -10.97
N LEU A 152 -8.60 7.61 -10.42
CA LEU A 152 -7.32 7.39 -11.11
C LEU A 152 -7.02 5.90 -11.26
N CYS A 153 -7.31 5.09 -10.24
CA CYS A 153 -7.18 3.63 -10.29
C CYS A 153 -8.17 3.02 -11.29
N VAL A 154 -9.45 3.41 -11.27
CA VAL A 154 -10.44 2.91 -12.23
C VAL A 154 -10.12 3.40 -13.64
N GLY A 155 -9.67 4.64 -13.83
CA GLY A 155 -9.24 5.17 -15.13
C GLY A 155 -8.03 4.44 -15.71
N VAL A 156 -6.98 4.22 -14.90
CA VAL A 156 -5.76 3.50 -15.34
C VAL A 156 -6.05 2.01 -15.57
N CYS A 157 -6.89 1.38 -14.75
CA CYS A 157 -7.31 -0.01 -14.96
C CYS A 157 -8.20 -0.17 -16.20
N CYS A 158 -9.08 0.78 -16.51
CA CYS A 158 -9.91 0.76 -17.70
C CYS A 158 -9.10 0.98 -18.99
N VAL A 159 -8.12 1.88 -18.99
CA VAL A 159 -7.22 2.10 -20.14
C VAL A 159 -6.32 0.89 -20.36
N LEU A 160 -5.77 0.28 -19.30
CA LEU A 160 -4.99 -0.95 -19.42
C LEU A 160 -5.84 -2.14 -19.88
N CYS A 161 -7.07 -2.30 -19.37
CA CYS A 161 -7.99 -3.34 -19.87
C CYS A 161 -8.38 -3.10 -21.32
N TYR A 162 -8.66 -1.87 -21.72
CA TYR A 162 -9.01 -1.54 -23.10
C TYR A 162 -7.83 -1.81 -24.04
N VAL A 163 -6.61 -1.40 -23.68
CA VAL A 163 -5.40 -1.68 -24.46
C VAL A 163 -5.14 -3.18 -24.53
N LEU A 164 -5.33 -3.94 -23.44
CA LEU A 164 -5.17 -5.39 -23.45
C LEU A 164 -6.21 -6.08 -24.33
N VAL A 165 -7.49 -5.69 -24.26
CA VAL A 165 -8.56 -6.26 -25.10
C VAL A 165 -8.32 -5.94 -26.58
N VAL A 166 -7.97 -4.69 -26.91
CA VAL A 166 -7.63 -4.31 -28.29
C VAL A 166 -6.36 -5.02 -28.76
N CYS A 167 -5.35 -5.21 -27.92
CA CYS A 167 -4.17 -6.00 -28.26
C CYS A 167 -4.52 -7.47 -28.51
N ILE A 168 -5.40 -8.07 -27.70
CA ILE A 168 -5.86 -9.46 -27.88
C ILE A 168 -6.64 -9.59 -29.21
N GLU A 169 -7.53 -8.66 -29.53
CA GLU A 169 -8.28 -8.69 -30.79
C GLU A 169 -7.37 -8.48 -32.01
N VAL A 170 -6.43 -7.53 -31.95
CA VAL A 170 -5.48 -7.28 -33.05
C VAL A 170 -4.56 -8.48 -33.25
N VAL A 171 -4.02 -9.07 -32.18
CA VAL A 171 -3.18 -10.29 -32.27
C VAL A 171 -3.99 -11.47 -32.79
N SER A 172 -5.23 -11.64 -32.34
CA SER A 172 -6.11 -12.71 -32.84
C SER A 172 -6.41 -12.54 -34.33
N CYS A 173 -6.68 -11.32 -34.79
CA CYS A 173 -6.88 -11.01 -36.21
C CYS A 173 -5.63 -11.27 -37.04
N ILE A 174 -4.44 -10.91 -36.54
CA ILE A 174 -3.16 -11.22 -37.21
C ILE A 174 -2.92 -12.73 -37.27
N CYS A 175 -3.20 -13.46 -36.18
CA CYS A 175 -3.07 -14.91 -36.13
C CYS A 175 -4.03 -15.62 -37.09
N VAL A 176 -5.29 -15.19 -37.17
CA VAL A 176 -6.28 -15.72 -38.13
C VAL A 176 -5.89 -15.38 -39.56
N TRP A 177 -5.37 -14.16 -39.81
CA TRP A 177 -4.88 -13.77 -41.14
C TRP A 177 -3.65 -14.57 -41.57
N LEU A 178 -2.68 -14.78 -40.67
CA LEU A 178 -1.53 -15.65 -40.90
C LEU A 178 -1.96 -17.10 -41.09
N TYR A 179 -2.91 -17.59 -40.31
CA TYR A 179 -3.46 -18.94 -40.45
C TYR A 179 -4.15 -19.12 -41.81
N MET A 180 -4.98 -18.17 -42.23
CA MET A 180 -5.59 -18.15 -43.56
C MET A 180 -4.54 -18.05 -44.67
N LYS A 181 -3.52 -17.20 -44.52
CA LYS A 181 -2.44 -17.05 -45.50
C LYS A 181 -1.62 -18.33 -45.64
N CYS A 182 -1.28 -18.97 -44.52
CA CYS A 182 -0.59 -20.25 -44.49
C CYS A 182 -1.46 -21.36 -45.10
N ASN A 183 -2.77 -21.38 -44.83
CA ASN A 183 -3.66 -22.38 -45.40
C ASN A 183 -3.85 -22.21 -46.92
N VAL A 184 -3.95 -20.96 -47.42
CA VAL A 184 -4.00 -20.67 -48.86
C VAL A 184 -2.69 -21.06 -49.57
N VAL A 185 -1.52 -20.83 -48.94
CA VAL A 185 -0.23 -21.29 -49.49
C VAL A 185 -0.12 -22.82 -49.46
N ALA A 186 -0.61 -23.46 -48.39
CA ALA A 186 -0.64 -24.92 -48.27
C ALA A 186 -1.64 -25.58 -49.26
N GLU A 187 -2.77 -24.95 -49.55
CA GLU A 187 -3.73 -25.38 -50.57
C GLU A 187 -3.16 -25.17 -51.98
N ARG A 188 -2.43 -24.08 -52.23
CA ARG A 188 -1.76 -23.85 -53.52
C ARG A 188 -0.64 -24.87 -53.78
N SER A 189 0.06 -25.33 -52.74
CA SER A 189 1.03 -26.43 -52.86
C SER A 189 0.35 -27.80 -53.10
N ARG A 190 -0.85 -28.03 -52.57
CA ARG A 190 -1.64 -29.24 -52.82
C ARG A 190 -2.26 -29.25 -54.23
N ASN A 191 -2.71 -28.10 -54.73
CA ASN A 191 -3.30 -28.02 -56.07
C ASN A 191 -2.23 -28.04 -57.18
N GLY A 192 -1.03 -27.48 -56.92
CA GLY A 192 0.10 -27.58 -57.85
C GLY A 192 0.65 -29.00 -58.04
N THR A 193 0.33 -29.95 -57.15
CA THR A 193 0.67 -31.38 -57.32
C THR A 193 -0.44 -32.19 -57.99
N HIS A 194 -1.69 -31.70 -57.98
CA HIS A 194 -2.80 -32.27 -58.76
C HIS A 194 -2.76 -31.87 -60.25
N ASP A 195 -2.30 -30.66 -60.58
CA ASP A 195 -2.20 -30.16 -61.97
C ASP A 195 -1.09 -30.84 -62.81
N VAL A 196 -0.14 -31.55 -62.17
CA VAL A 196 0.92 -32.33 -62.85
C VAL A 196 0.47 -33.77 -63.14
N LEU A 197 -0.55 -34.29 -62.45
CA LEU A 197 -1.07 -35.66 -62.66
C LEU A 197 -2.31 -35.72 -63.56
N GLN A 198 -2.85 -34.57 -64.00
CA GLN A 198 -4.06 -34.50 -64.84
C GLN A 198 -3.82 -33.98 -66.27
N SER A 199 -2.59 -33.56 -66.60
CA SER A 199 -2.19 -33.12 -67.96
C SER A 199 -1.52 -34.21 -68.80
N GLY A 200 -1.55 -35.46 -68.34
CA GLY A 200 -1.02 -36.62 -69.06
C GLY A 200 -2.04 -37.75 -69.24
N PHE A 201 -3.23 -37.47 -69.80
CA PHE A 201 -4.06 -38.52 -70.44
C PHE A 201 -5.23 -37.92 -71.25
N ARG A 202 -4.99 -37.56 -72.51
CA ARG A 202 -5.87 -37.77 -73.68
C ARG A 202 -5.25 -37.16 -74.95
N ASP A 203 -4.58 -38.02 -75.68
CA ASP A 203 -4.40 -37.93 -77.13
C ASP A 203 -5.62 -38.59 -77.80
N ASP A 204 -6.15 -37.93 -78.85
CA ASP A 204 -6.96 -38.39 -79.99
C ASP A 204 -7.98 -37.31 -80.42
#